data_AF-A0A7K8RQQ8-F1
#
_entry.id   AF-A0A7K8RQQ8-F1
#
_cell.length_a   1.000
_cell.length_b   1.000
_cell.length_c   1.000
_cell.angle_alpha   90.00
_cell.angle_beta   90.00
_cell.angle_gamma   90.00
#
_symmetry.space_group_name_H-M   'P 1'
#
loop_
_entity.id
_entity.type
_entity.pdbx_description
1 polymer ?
#
loop_
_entity_poly.entity_id
_entity_poly.type
_entity_poly.pdbx_seq_one_letter_code
_entity_poly.pdbx_strand_id
1 'polypeptide(L)'
;SDDGNLSFDEFKAYFADGVLSGEELHELFRTVDTMLSDVGFFLLLDYFSKHLGEYGNVLSVLENLNITILKAMDKTKKEYEEASSLEQFVTHSLLKETLNQLQSLQSSLECAMESTEEQSRQERKDPTKPEVLSVQWPGKCSARRLQRNNSLSSNNPYSSTGWIEEDSQWVIQINRLQKLIDRLEKKDLKLGPLEEEVLEENARSQIMIVQHQISVKEEKVEEFHPALKQYLESASAQGGCL
;
A
#
# COMPACT_ATOMS: atom_id res chain seq x y z
N SER A 1 12.61 -30.50 -27.28
CA SER A 1 13.31 -29.89 -28.43
C SER A 1 13.27 -28.41 -28.17
N ASP A 2 14.36 -27.91 -27.61
CA ASP A 2 14.55 -26.50 -27.30
C ASP A 2 15.26 -25.91 -28.51
N ASP A 3 14.46 -25.40 -29.44
CA ASP A 3 14.95 -24.86 -30.71
C ASP A 3 15.38 -23.40 -30.55
N GLY A 4 15.47 -22.87 -29.32
CA GLY A 4 15.90 -21.50 -29.02
C GLY A 4 14.97 -20.40 -29.54
N ASN A 5 13.87 -20.77 -30.21
CA ASN A 5 12.84 -19.86 -30.69
C ASN A 5 11.73 -19.73 -29.66
N LEU A 6 11.39 -18.47 -29.33
CA LEU A 6 10.29 -18.13 -28.44
C LEU A 6 8.98 -18.69 -29.01
N SER A 7 8.39 -19.68 -28.33
CA SER A 7 7.12 -20.23 -28.77
C SER A 7 5.97 -19.25 -28.50
N PHE A 8 4.88 -19.31 -29.28
CA PHE A 8 3.71 -18.46 -29.06
C PHE A 8 3.10 -18.67 -27.67
N ASP A 9 3.15 -19.89 -27.14
CA ASP A 9 2.64 -20.21 -25.81
C ASP A 9 3.47 -19.56 -24.69
N GLU A 10 4.79 -19.48 -24.84
CA GLU A 10 5.69 -18.75 -23.93
C GLU A 10 5.51 -17.23 -24.05
N PHE A 11 5.41 -16.71 -25.28
CA PHE A 11 5.12 -15.30 -25.53
C PHE A 11 3.77 -14.90 -24.92
N LYS A 12 2.75 -15.72 -25.11
CA LYS A 12 1.43 -15.50 -24.54
C LYS A 12 1.45 -15.56 -23.01
N ALA A 13 2.21 -16.46 -22.39
CA ALA A 13 2.34 -16.50 -20.94
C ALA A 13 3.01 -15.23 -20.37
N TYR A 14 3.94 -14.63 -21.11
CA TYR A 14 4.65 -13.43 -20.69
C TYR A 14 3.89 -12.12 -20.96
N PHE A 15 3.17 -12.05 -22.09
CA PHE A 15 2.49 -10.84 -22.56
C PHE A 15 0.97 -10.87 -22.40
N ALA A 16 0.39 -11.93 -21.81
CA ALA A 16 -1.03 -11.93 -21.44
C ALA A 16 -1.26 -11.03 -20.21
N ASP A 17 -1.16 -9.72 -20.42
CA ASP A 17 -1.48 -8.67 -19.46
C ASP A 17 -2.99 -8.48 -19.25
N GLY A 18 -3.80 -9.12 -20.10
CA GLY A 18 -5.24 -8.95 -20.07
C GLY A 18 -5.70 -7.60 -20.64
N VAL A 19 -4.85 -6.90 -21.38
CA VAL A 19 -5.20 -5.70 -22.16
C VAL A 19 -5.50 -6.12 -23.59
N LEU A 20 -4.58 -6.86 -24.24
CA LEU A 20 -4.76 -7.33 -25.60
C LEU A 20 -5.69 -8.56 -25.68
N SER A 21 -6.51 -8.61 -26.73
CA SER A 21 -7.27 -9.82 -27.09
C SER A 21 -6.33 -10.90 -27.63
N GLY A 22 -6.79 -12.16 -27.63
CA GLY A 22 -5.99 -13.28 -28.12
C GLY A 22 -5.58 -13.14 -29.59
N GLU A 23 -6.35 -12.39 -30.38
CA GLU A 23 -6.08 -12.10 -31.80
C GLU A 23 -5.05 -10.98 -31.95
N GLU A 24 -5.17 -9.90 -31.18
CA GLU A 24 -4.18 -8.80 -31.15
C GLU A 24 -2.82 -9.26 -30.64
N LEU A 25 -2.80 -10.14 -29.64
CA LEU A 25 -1.58 -10.74 -29.12
C LEU A 25 -0.92 -11.68 -30.14
N HIS A 26 -1.72 -12.34 -30.97
CA HIS A 26 -1.23 -13.21 -32.04
C HIS A 26 -0.66 -12.41 -33.21
N GLU A 27 -1.23 -11.24 -33.50
CA GLU A 27 -0.68 -10.29 -34.48
C GLU A 27 0.60 -9.61 -33.95
N LEU A 28 0.64 -9.29 -32.67
CA LEU A 28 1.86 -8.82 -32.00
C LEU A 28 2.96 -9.88 -32.09
N PHE A 29 2.64 -11.15 -31.82
CA PHE A 29 3.61 -12.25 -31.95
C PHE A 29 4.12 -12.43 -33.38
N ARG A 30 3.23 -12.37 -34.39
CA ARG A 30 3.63 -12.41 -35.81
C ARG A 30 4.55 -11.26 -36.18
N THR A 31 4.23 -10.07 -35.67
CA THR A 31 5.07 -8.89 -35.84
C THR A 31 6.43 -9.13 -35.21
N VAL A 32 6.48 -9.55 -33.93
CA VAL A 32 7.70 -9.83 -33.15
C VAL A 32 8.55 -10.97 -33.74
N ASP A 33 7.94 -12.02 -34.26
CA ASP A 33 8.62 -13.14 -34.93
C ASP A 33 9.26 -12.67 -36.26
N THR A 34 8.60 -11.75 -36.96
CA THR A 34 9.21 -11.00 -38.08
C THR A 34 10.27 -10.00 -37.58
N MET A 35 10.12 -9.49 -36.34
CA MET A 35 11.02 -8.53 -35.67
C MET A 35 12.36 -9.15 -35.22
N LEU A 36 12.47 -10.48 -35.10
CA LEU A 36 13.71 -11.18 -34.72
C LEU A 36 14.75 -11.26 -35.86
N SER A 37 14.41 -10.75 -37.04
CA SER A 37 15.38 -10.44 -38.09
C SER A 37 16.09 -9.10 -37.81
N ASP A 38 17.35 -8.92 -38.25
CA ASP A 38 18.11 -7.67 -38.04
C ASP A 38 17.34 -6.40 -38.47
N VAL A 39 16.51 -6.50 -39.52
CA VAL A 39 15.66 -5.41 -40.03
C VAL A 39 14.48 -5.11 -39.10
N GLY A 40 13.99 -6.16 -38.45
CA GLY A 40 12.88 -6.12 -37.50
C GLY A 40 13.19 -5.41 -36.19
N PHE A 41 14.41 -5.57 -35.67
CA PHE A 41 14.86 -4.91 -34.45
C PHE A 41 14.86 -3.37 -34.57
N PHE A 42 15.32 -2.84 -35.71
CA PHE A 42 15.27 -1.39 -35.96
C PHE A 42 13.84 -0.87 -36.13
N LEU A 43 12.94 -1.66 -36.73
CA LEU A 43 11.52 -1.31 -36.83
C LEU A 43 10.85 -1.29 -35.45
N LEU A 44 11.22 -2.21 -34.57
CA LEU A 44 10.74 -2.29 -33.19
C LEU A 44 11.18 -1.09 -32.36
N LEU A 45 12.45 -0.70 -32.47
CA LEU A 45 12.98 0.51 -31.85
C LEU A 45 12.27 1.77 -32.33
N ASP A 46 12.04 1.90 -33.64
CA ASP A 46 11.29 3.03 -34.21
C ASP A 46 9.83 3.05 -33.74
N TYR A 47 9.19 1.88 -33.66
CA TYR A 47 7.83 1.73 -33.14
C TYR A 47 7.73 2.14 -31.66
N PHE A 48 8.55 1.56 -30.77
CA PHE A 48 8.54 1.93 -29.36
C PHE A 48 8.94 3.38 -29.15
N SER A 49 9.90 3.90 -29.92
CA SER A 49 10.28 5.31 -29.86
C SER A 49 9.10 6.24 -30.19
N LYS A 50 8.18 5.84 -31.07
CA LYS A 50 6.96 6.60 -31.40
C LYS A 50 5.86 6.45 -30.35
N HIS A 51 5.81 5.32 -29.65
CA HIS A 51 4.76 4.98 -28.69
C HIS A 51 5.16 5.18 -27.22
N LEU A 52 6.38 5.61 -26.94
CA LEU A 52 6.90 5.82 -25.59
C LEU A 52 6.18 6.95 -24.82
N GLY A 53 5.64 7.94 -25.52
CA GLY A 53 4.91 9.05 -24.88
C GLY A 53 5.70 9.69 -23.73
N GLU A 54 5.04 9.95 -22.60
CA GLU A 54 5.67 10.50 -21.39
C GLU A 54 6.75 9.58 -20.79
N TYR A 55 6.67 8.27 -21.03
CA TYR A 55 7.69 7.33 -20.55
C TYR A 55 9.05 7.51 -21.26
N GLY A 56 9.10 8.17 -22.41
CA GLY A 56 10.37 8.57 -23.04
C GLY A 56 11.20 9.47 -22.12
N ASN A 57 10.54 10.45 -21.49
CA ASN A 57 11.18 11.33 -20.51
C ASN A 57 11.57 10.55 -19.24
N VAL A 58 10.71 9.63 -18.78
CA VAL A 58 10.99 8.78 -17.61
C VAL A 58 12.25 7.94 -17.83
N LEU A 59 12.37 7.24 -18.97
CA LEU A 59 13.53 6.42 -19.28
C LEU A 59 14.82 7.26 -19.39
N SER A 60 14.74 8.44 -20.00
CA SER A 60 15.88 9.38 -20.07
C SER A 60 16.34 9.85 -18.69
N VAL A 61 15.40 10.17 -17.79
CA VAL A 61 15.73 10.54 -16.40
C VAL A 61 16.33 9.36 -15.64
N LEU A 62 15.80 8.14 -15.83
CA LEU A 62 16.35 6.92 -15.21
C LEU A 62 17.77 6.61 -15.69
N GLU A 63 18.05 6.78 -16.98
CA GLU A 63 19.40 6.64 -17.51
C GLU A 63 20.37 7.65 -16.87
N ASN A 64 19.96 8.92 -16.81
CA ASN A 64 20.74 9.97 -16.15
C ASN A 64 20.95 9.71 -14.66
N LEU A 65 19.93 9.21 -13.96
CA LEU A 65 20.01 8.78 -12.56
C LEU A 65 21.05 7.68 -12.40
N ASN A 66 20.99 6.64 -13.23
CA ASN A 66 21.94 5.52 -13.20
C ASN A 66 23.39 5.99 -13.44
N ILE A 67 23.61 6.83 -14.46
CA ILE A 67 24.93 7.44 -14.72
C ILE A 67 25.41 8.23 -13.50
N THR A 68 24.53 9.00 -12.87
CA THR A 68 24.88 9.84 -11.71
C THR A 68 25.25 9.00 -10.49
N ILE A 69 24.47 7.96 -10.20
CA ILE A 69 24.73 7.03 -9.09
C ILE A 69 26.07 6.31 -9.31
N LEU A 70 26.30 5.77 -10.51
CA LEU A 70 27.55 5.09 -10.84
C LEU A 70 28.76 6.01 -10.70
N LYS A 71 28.67 7.25 -11.20
CA LYS A 71 29.73 8.27 -11.02
C LYS A 71 29.99 8.57 -9.55
N ALA A 72 28.94 8.70 -8.74
CA ALA A 72 29.07 8.95 -7.31
C ALA A 72 29.73 7.76 -6.60
N MET A 73 29.32 6.52 -6.92
CA MET A 73 29.88 5.28 -6.38
C MET A 73 31.36 5.12 -6.75
N ASP A 74 31.72 5.36 -8.01
CA ASP A 74 33.12 5.28 -8.45
C ASP A 74 34.01 6.31 -7.75
N LYS A 75 33.47 7.50 -7.50
CA LYS A 75 34.17 8.54 -6.75
C LYS A 75 34.36 8.14 -5.29
N THR A 76 33.28 7.79 -4.60
CA THR A 76 33.35 7.44 -3.18
C THR A 76 34.17 6.18 -2.94
N LYS A 77 34.15 5.21 -3.85
CA LYS A 77 35.01 4.02 -3.79
C LYS A 77 36.49 4.36 -3.80
N LYS A 78 36.93 5.33 -4.61
CA LYS A 78 38.35 5.75 -4.66
C LYS A 78 38.78 6.47 -3.39
N GLU A 79 37.89 7.29 -2.84
CA GLU A 79 38.16 8.09 -1.64
C GLU A 79 38.04 7.25 -0.34
N TYR A 80 37.37 6.10 -0.39
CA TYR A 80 37.01 5.30 0.79
C TYR A 80 38.19 4.76 1.60
N GLU A 81 39.25 4.27 0.94
CA GLU A 81 40.39 3.64 1.62
C GLU A 81 41.24 4.66 2.40
N GLU A 82 41.30 5.90 1.92
CA GLU A 82 42.04 7.00 2.54
C GLU A 82 41.17 7.86 3.48
N ALA A 83 39.86 7.61 3.51
CA ALA A 83 38.87 8.37 4.27
C ALA A 83 38.91 8.07 5.78
N SER A 84 38.48 9.06 6.56
CA SER A 84 38.24 8.90 8.00
C SER A 84 37.06 7.96 8.28
N SER A 85 36.99 7.42 9.51
CA SER A 85 35.88 6.56 9.94
C SER A 85 34.51 7.24 9.81
N LEU A 86 34.45 8.56 10.02
CA LEU A 86 33.23 9.35 9.85
C LEU A 86 32.84 9.46 8.37
N GLU A 87 33.79 9.73 7.47
CA GLU A 87 33.53 9.81 6.02
C GLU A 87 33.12 8.45 5.43
N GLN A 88 33.72 7.36 5.92
CA GLN A 88 33.30 6.01 5.57
C GLN A 88 31.87 5.72 6.04
N PHE A 89 31.51 6.15 7.26
CA PHE A 89 30.14 6.04 7.78
C PHE A 89 29.14 6.85 6.95
N VAL A 90 29.49 8.09 6.59
CA VAL A 90 28.65 8.94 5.73
C VAL A 90 28.47 8.29 4.37
N THR A 91 29.54 7.77 3.77
CA THR A 91 29.49 7.05 2.49
C THR A 91 28.54 5.85 2.56
N HIS A 92 28.67 5.01 3.59
CA HIS A 92 27.77 3.86 3.80
C HIS A 92 26.31 4.30 3.99
N SER A 93 26.08 5.37 4.75
CA SER A 93 24.75 5.92 4.98
C SER A 93 24.12 6.46 3.69
N LEU A 94 24.87 7.19 2.86
CA LEU A 94 24.40 7.72 1.59
C LEU A 94 24.10 6.62 0.56
N LEU A 95 24.94 5.57 0.50
CA LEU A 95 24.67 4.41 -0.36
C LEU A 95 23.40 3.68 0.06
N LYS A 96 23.22 3.44 1.37
CA LYS A 96 22.01 2.84 1.91
C LYS A 96 20.78 3.69 1.64
N GLU A 97 20.89 5.01 1.81
CA GLU A 97 19.80 5.94 1.53
C GLU A 97 19.42 5.93 0.05
N THR A 98 20.39 5.96 -0.86
CA THR A 98 20.15 5.89 -2.31
C THR A 98 19.42 4.60 -2.69
N LEU A 99 19.80 3.46 -2.10
CA LEU A 99 19.12 2.19 -2.30
C LEU A 99 17.65 2.24 -1.82
N ASN A 100 17.40 2.79 -0.63
CA ASN A 100 16.05 2.91 -0.09
C ASN A 100 15.15 3.78 -0.97
N GLN A 101 15.68 4.88 -1.51
CA GLN A 101 14.94 5.76 -2.42
C GLN A 101 14.56 5.04 -3.72
N LEU A 102 15.47 4.22 -4.28
CA LEU A 102 15.16 3.39 -5.45
C LEU A 102 14.10 2.32 -5.15
N GLN A 103 14.17 1.68 -3.98
CA GLN A 103 13.15 0.71 -3.57
C GLN A 103 11.77 1.36 -3.41
N SER A 104 11.71 2.55 -2.80
CA SER A 104 10.45 3.29 -2.69
C SER A 104 9.87 3.64 -4.06
N LEU A 105 10.72 3.99 -5.03
CA LEU A 105 10.28 4.23 -6.41
C LEU A 105 9.76 2.96 -7.07
N GLN A 106 10.46 1.84 -6.90
CA GLN A 106 10.05 0.54 -7.41
C GLN A 106 8.67 0.14 -6.86
N SER A 107 8.46 0.20 -5.55
CA SER A 107 7.17 -0.17 -4.95
C SER A 107 6.02 0.72 -5.44
N SER A 108 6.29 2.01 -5.68
CA SER A 108 5.29 2.91 -6.28
C SER A 108 4.91 2.50 -7.70
N LEU A 109 5.89 2.10 -8.52
CA LEU A 109 5.66 1.62 -9.88
C LEU A 109 4.93 0.28 -9.90
N GLU A 110 5.27 -0.64 -9.00
CA GLU A 110 4.57 -1.92 -8.83
C GLU A 110 3.09 -1.69 -8.50
N CYS A 111 2.78 -0.80 -7.56
CA CYS A 111 1.40 -0.43 -7.24
C CYS A 111 0.64 0.17 -8.45
N ALA A 112 1.30 1.02 -9.23
CA ALA A 112 0.69 1.60 -10.44
C ALA A 112 0.40 0.52 -11.49
N MET A 113 1.35 -0.41 -11.69
CA MET A 113 1.22 -1.53 -12.60
C MET A 113 0.05 -2.45 -12.20
N GLU A 114 -0.02 -2.85 -10.92
CA GLU A 114 -1.13 -3.64 -10.38
C GLU A 114 -2.48 -2.93 -10.58
N SER A 115 -2.54 -1.60 -10.38
CA SER A 115 -3.76 -0.83 -10.61
C SER A 115 -4.17 -0.79 -12.08
N THR A 116 -3.22 -0.70 -13.02
CA THR A 116 -3.54 -0.73 -14.46
C THR A 116 -4.00 -2.12 -14.90
N GLU A 117 -3.42 -3.17 -14.35
CA GLU A 117 -3.85 -4.54 -14.60
C GLU A 117 -5.26 -4.79 -14.03
N GLU A 118 -5.56 -4.35 -12.81
CA GLU A 118 -6.90 -4.51 -12.21
C GLU A 118 -7.97 -3.70 -12.95
N GLN A 119 -7.63 -2.51 -13.46
CA GLN A 119 -8.53 -1.73 -14.31
C GLN A 119 -8.87 -2.48 -15.60
N SER A 120 -7.87 -3.08 -16.27
CA SER A 120 -8.10 -3.87 -17.49
C SER A 120 -9.00 -5.09 -17.24
N ARG A 121 -8.90 -5.72 -16.07
CA ARG A 121 -9.77 -6.82 -15.63
C ARG A 121 -11.20 -6.33 -15.37
N GLN A 122 -11.35 -5.14 -14.79
CA GLN A 122 -12.64 -4.56 -14.46
C GLN A 122 -13.40 -4.03 -15.68
N GLU A 123 -12.72 -3.44 -16.67
CA GLU A 123 -13.32 -3.01 -17.94
C GLU A 123 -13.83 -4.20 -18.77
N ARG A 124 -13.17 -5.37 -18.72
CA ARG A 124 -13.68 -6.60 -19.34
C ARG A 124 -14.89 -7.21 -18.62
N LYS A 125 -15.12 -6.83 -17.37
CA LYS A 125 -16.36 -7.13 -16.63
C LYS A 125 -17.45 -6.08 -16.90
N ASP A 126 -17.38 -5.38 -18.04
CA ASP A 126 -18.33 -4.35 -18.42
C ASP A 126 -19.77 -4.73 -18.05
N PRO A 127 -20.52 -3.79 -17.45
CA PRO A 127 -21.68 -4.07 -16.63
C PRO A 127 -22.69 -4.80 -17.49
N THR A 128 -22.90 -6.08 -17.21
CA THR A 128 -24.00 -6.81 -17.80
C THR A 128 -25.24 -5.96 -17.54
N LYS A 129 -25.87 -5.46 -18.61
CA LYS A 129 -27.17 -4.77 -18.58
C LYS A 129 -28.02 -5.44 -17.51
N PRO A 130 -28.49 -4.72 -16.47
CA PRO A 130 -29.55 -5.26 -15.65
C PRO A 130 -30.78 -5.28 -16.56
N GLU A 131 -31.09 -6.45 -17.11
CA GLU A 131 -32.37 -6.70 -17.72
C GLU A 131 -33.42 -6.55 -16.63
N VAL A 132 -34.08 -5.40 -16.69
CA VAL A 132 -35.26 -4.93 -15.97
C VAL A 132 -35.93 -6.01 -15.11
N LEU A 133 -35.66 -5.96 -13.81
CA LEU A 133 -36.72 -6.14 -12.82
C LEU A 133 -36.78 -4.86 -11.98
N SER A 134 -37.78 -4.06 -12.32
CA SER A 134 -38.18 -2.83 -11.67
C SER A 134 -38.40 -3.03 -10.17
N VAL A 135 -37.44 -2.58 -9.36
CA VAL A 135 -37.72 -2.24 -7.96
C VAL A 135 -37.59 -0.73 -7.82
N GLN A 136 -38.78 -0.14 -7.73
CA GLN A 136 -39.05 1.27 -7.58
C GLN A 136 -38.40 1.77 -6.27
N TRP A 137 -37.52 2.77 -6.38
CA TRP A 137 -37.15 3.60 -5.24
C TRP A 137 -38.31 4.55 -4.92
N PRO A 138 -38.77 4.61 -3.66
CA PRO A 138 -39.16 5.90 -3.11
C PRO A 138 -38.59 6.13 -1.70
N GLY A 139 -37.71 7.12 -1.61
CA GLY A 139 -37.78 8.19 -0.62
C GLY A 139 -37.62 7.86 0.87
N LYS A 140 -36.40 8.14 1.37
CA LYS A 140 -36.05 8.81 2.64
C LYS A 140 -36.46 8.18 4.00
N CYS A 141 -35.39 7.91 4.75
CA CYS A 141 -35.17 8.12 6.19
C CYS A 141 -36.04 7.38 7.23
N SER A 142 -35.31 6.94 8.27
CA SER A 142 -35.75 6.69 9.65
C SER A 142 -36.44 5.36 9.95
N ALA A 143 -35.63 4.50 10.57
CA ALA A 143 -35.86 3.78 11.84
C ALA A 143 -37.26 3.23 12.18
N ARG A 144 -37.18 2.02 12.74
CA ARG A 144 -38.10 1.31 13.64
C ARG A 144 -38.91 0.19 12.98
N ARG A 145 -38.35 -1.01 13.20
CA ARG A 145 -38.94 -2.15 13.93
C ARG A 145 -40.35 -2.61 13.54
N LEU A 146 -40.38 -3.92 13.27
CA LEU A 146 -41.50 -4.87 13.31
C LEU A 146 -42.45 -4.70 12.13
N GLN A 147 -42.89 -5.74 11.42
CA GLN A 147 -43.25 -7.07 11.89
C GLN A 147 -43.50 -7.93 10.63
N ARG A 148 -43.12 -9.21 10.63
CA ARG A 148 -43.80 -10.19 9.77
C ARG A 148 -44.31 -11.30 10.67
N ASN A 149 -45.62 -11.45 10.65
CA ASN A 149 -46.38 -12.38 11.48
C ASN A 149 -46.48 -13.73 10.77
N ASN A 150 -46.54 -14.77 11.61
CA ASN A 150 -47.01 -16.15 11.43
C ASN A 150 -45.89 -17.17 11.65
N SER A 151 -45.66 -17.67 12.86
CA SER A 151 -46.49 -18.45 13.80
C SER A 151 -46.23 -19.96 13.69
N LEU A 152 -45.69 -20.49 14.81
CA LEU A 152 -45.77 -21.86 15.34
C LEU A 152 -44.98 -22.97 14.62
N SER A 153 -43.92 -23.49 15.27
CA SER A 153 -44.02 -24.74 16.08
C SER A 153 -42.66 -25.42 16.34
N SER A 154 -42.44 -25.66 17.63
CA SER A 154 -41.72 -26.76 18.33
C SER A 154 -41.05 -27.88 17.51
N ASN A 155 -39.73 -28.07 17.66
CA ASN A 155 -39.06 -29.21 18.32
C ASN A 155 -37.62 -29.49 17.79
N ASN A 156 -36.70 -29.62 18.76
CA ASN A 156 -35.34 -30.22 18.79
C ASN A 156 -35.22 -31.56 17.98
N PRO A 157 -34.06 -32.26 17.82
CA PRO A 157 -32.72 -32.04 18.42
C PRO A 157 -31.48 -32.36 17.51
N TYR A 158 -30.29 -31.99 18.05
CA TYR A 158 -28.94 -32.57 17.82
C TYR A 158 -27.94 -31.90 16.85
N SER A 159 -26.73 -31.69 17.43
CA SER A 159 -25.38 -31.59 16.83
C SER A 159 -25.06 -30.30 16.04
N SER A 160 -23.91 -29.62 16.19
CA SER A 160 -22.60 -29.97 16.73
C SER A 160 -21.90 -28.68 17.18
N THR A 161 -21.17 -28.77 18.28
CA THR A 161 -20.13 -27.86 18.75
C THR A 161 -19.08 -27.61 17.64
N GLY A 162 -18.58 -26.37 17.51
CA GLY A 162 -17.20 -26.16 17.03
C GLY A 162 -16.84 -25.00 16.08
N TRP A 163 -17.75 -24.15 15.59
CA TRP A 163 -17.40 -23.22 14.48
C TRP A 163 -17.97 -21.77 14.53
N ILE A 164 -18.54 -21.30 15.65
CA ILE A 164 -19.25 -19.99 15.70
C ILE A 164 -18.47 -18.87 16.42
N GLU A 165 -17.32 -19.19 17.03
CA GLU A 165 -16.67 -18.26 17.97
C GLU A 165 -15.90 -17.13 17.27
N GLU A 166 -15.27 -17.38 16.11
CA GLU A 166 -14.49 -16.36 15.37
C GLU A 166 -15.38 -15.34 14.64
N ASP A 167 -16.45 -15.78 13.97
CA ASP A 167 -17.39 -14.89 13.28
C ASP A 167 -18.06 -13.91 14.25
N SER A 168 -18.30 -14.37 15.49
CA SER A 168 -18.89 -13.55 16.54
C SER A 168 -17.94 -12.43 17.00
N GLN A 169 -16.63 -12.68 17.04
CA GLN A 169 -15.63 -11.68 17.44
C GLN A 169 -15.52 -10.54 16.43
N TRP A 170 -15.49 -10.84 15.13
CA TRP A 170 -15.47 -9.82 14.08
C TRP A 170 -16.74 -8.98 14.08
N VAL A 171 -17.91 -9.62 14.27
CA VAL A 171 -19.18 -8.91 14.42
C VAL A 171 -19.18 -7.98 15.63
N ILE A 172 -18.55 -8.38 16.74
CA ILE A 172 -18.41 -7.51 17.92
C ILE A 172 -17.52 -6.29 17.62
N GLN A 173 -16.40 -6.47 16.89
CA GLN A 173 -15.51 -5.37 16.51
C GLN A 173 -16.16 -4.39 15.53
N ILE A 174 -16.87 -4.91 14.53
CA ILE A 174 -17.62 -4.09 13.57
C ILE A 174 -18.67 -3.23 14.30
N ASN A 175 -19.41 -3.83 15.23
CA ASN A 175 -20.38 -3.10 16.04
C ASN A 175 -19.74 -2.06 16.98
N ARG A 176 -18.52 -2.31 17.46
CA ARG A 176 -17.75 -1.35 18.27
C ARG A 176 -17.31 -0.15 17.43
N LEU A 177 -16.80 -0.38 16.22
CA LEU A 177 -16.40 0.67 15.28
C LEU A 177 -17.60 1.53 14.87
N GLN A 178 -18.75 0.89 14.58
CA GLN A 178 -19.98 1.62 14.26
C GLN A 178 -20.38 2.58 15.39
N LYS A 179 -20.30 2.13 16.66
CA LYS A 179 -20.58 2.99 17.82
C LYS A 179 -19.60 4.15 17.97
N LEU A 180 -18.33 3.99 17.60
CA LEU A 180 -17.34 5.07 17.65
C LEU A 180 -17.59 6.10 16.55
N ILE A 181 -17.91 5.64 15.34
CA ILE A 181 -18.27 6.50 14.20
C ILE A 181 -19.52 7.32 14.55
N ASP A 182 -20.58 6.67 15.05
CA ASP A 182 -21.82 7.33 15.46
C ASP A 182 -21.60 8.38 16.56
N ARG A 183 -20.60 8.17 17.43
CA ARG A 183 -20.20 9.13 18.49
C ARG A 183 -19.41 10.31 17.92
N LEU A 184 -18.52 10.07 16.97
CA LEU A 184 -17.76 11.12 16.28
C LEU A 184 -18.68 12.02 15.45
N GLU A 185 -19.63 11.42 14.72
CA GLU A 185 -20.58 12.14 13.88
C GLU A 185 -21.50 13.06 14.70
N LYS A 186 -21.85 12.64 15.92
CA LYS A 186 -22.67 13.44 16.86
C LYS A 186 -21.89 14.53 17.61
N LYS A 187 -20.57 14.65 17.44
CA LYS A 187 -19.68 15.64 18.08
C LYS A 187 -19.77 15.72 19.62
N ASP A 188 -20.34 14.71 20.29
CA ASP A 188 -20.37 14.60 21.75
C ASP A 188 -19.06 13.97 22.26
N LEU A 189 -17.95 14.70 22.10
CA LEU A 189 -16.64 14.31 22.57
C LEU A 189 -16.44 14.74 24.03
N LYS A 190 -16.96 13.96 24.97
CA LYS A 190 -16.37 13.90 26.30
C LYS A 190 -15.24 12.87 26.25
N LEU A 191 -14.02 13.36 26.01
CA LEU A 191 -12.80 12.59 26.15
C LEU A 191 -12.57 12.29 27.64
N GLY A 192 -13.22 11.23 28.13
CA GLY A 192 -12.80 10.57 29.35
C GLY A 192 -11.58 9.69 29.06
N PRO A 193 -10.74 9.38 30.08
CA PRO A 193 -9.70 8.37 29.95
C PRO A 193 -10.29 7.09 29.36
N LEU A 194 -9.57 6.51 28.41
CA LEU A 194 -9.94 5.28 27.70
C LEU A 194 -10.15 4.14 28.72
N GLU A 195 -11.40 3.72 28.97
CA GLU A 195 -11.66 2.40 29.56
C GLU A 195 -11.45 1.37 28.46
N GLU A 196 -10.22 0.88 28.36
CA GLU A 196 -9.89 -0.30 27.57
C GLU A 196 -10.20 -1.52 28.44
N GLU A 197 -11.17 -2.33 28.03
CA GLU A 197 -11.44 -3.62 28.68
C GLU A 197 -10.18 -4.49 28.52
N VAL A 198 -9.50 -4.72 29.64
CA VAL A 198 -8.37 -5.64 29.75
C VAL A 198 -8.88 -7.02 29.41
N LEU A 199 -8.68 -7.45 28.16
CA LEU A 199 -8.74 -8.86 27.81
C LEU A 199 -7.54 -9.51 28.51
N GLU A 200 -7.82 -10.26 29.58
CA GLU A 200 -6.85 -11.14 30.23
C GLU A 200 -6.40 -12.22 29.25
N GLU A 201 -5.47 -11.89 28.35
CA GLU A 201 -4.54 -12.89 27.83
C GLU A 201 -3.28 -12.27 27.24
N ASN A 202 -2.15 -12.68 27.82
CA ASN A 202 -0.76 -12.35 27.51
C ASN A 202 -0.21 -11.03 28.06
N ALA A 203 0.42 -11.17 29.24
CA ALA A 203 1.44 -10.27 29.79
C ALA A 203 2.69 -10.18 28.89
N ARG A 204 2.54 -9.62 27.69
CA ARG A 204 3.65 -9.16 26.86
C ARG A 204 3.69 -7.66 26.96
N SER A 205 4.81 -7.14 27.47
CA SER A 205 5.08 -5.73 27.76
C SER A 205 4.65 -4.82 26.59
N GLN A 206 3.46 -4.22 26.70
CA GLN A 206 3.01 -3.20 25.76
C GLN A 206 3.72 -1.90 26.13
N ILE A 207 4.54 -1.37 25.22
CA ILE A 207 5.17 -0.06 25.38
C ILE A 207 4.25 0.96 24.71
N MET A 208 3.68 1.86 25.51
CA MET A 208 2.85 2.95 25.02
C MET A 208 3.73 4.20 24.86
N ILE A 209 3.96 4.63 23.62
CA ILE A 209 4.73 5.85 23.31
C ILE A 209 3.74 7.01 23.19
N VAL A 210 3.90 8.03 24.04
CA VAL A 210 3.08 9.25 24.00
C VAL A 210 3.97 10.43 23.60
N GLN A 211 3.74 11.00 22.42
CA GLN A 211 4.44 12.19 21.95
C GLN A 211 3.60 13.45 22.23
N HIS A 212 4.19 14.40 22.95
CA HIS A 212 3.59 15.73 23.18
C HIS A 212 4.36 16.80 22.40
N GLN A 213 3.66 17.55 21.55
CA GLN A 213 4.23 18.73 20.89
C GLN A 213 3.85 19.99 21.68
N ILE A 214 4.85 20.78 22.07
CA ILE A 214 4.66 22.02 22.84
C ILE A 214 5.14 23.20 21.99
N SER A 215 4.25 24.15 21.72
CA SER A 215 4.58 25.39 21.00
C SER A 215 4.97 26.48 21.99
N VAL A 216 6.17 27.05 21.83
CA VAL A 216 6.72 28.10 22.70
C VAL A 216 6.86 29.40 21.92
N LYS A 217 6.50 30.52 22.54
CA LYS A 217 6.68 31.86 21.96
C LYS A 217 8.16 32.25 22.01
N GLU A 218 8.65 32.89 20.96
CA GLU A 218 10.07 33.25 20.77
C GLU A 218 10.65 34.05 21.95
N GLU A 219 9.86 34.96 22.53
CA GLU A 219 10.24 35.77 23.70
C GLU A 219 10.51 34.97 24.99
N LYS A 220 10.01 33.73 25.08
CA LYS A 220 10.09 32.89 26.29
C LYS A 220 10.96 31.64 26.11
N VAL A 221 11.64 31.49 24.97
CA VAL A 221 12.46 30.31 24.68
C VAL A 221 13.61 30.18 25.68
N GLU A 222 14.26 31.29 26.03
CA GLU A 222 15.37 31.32 27.00
C GLU A 222 14.95 30.92 28.43
N GLU A 223 13.72 31.21 28.83
CA GLU A 223 13.16 30.77 30.13
C GLU A 223 12.64 29.32 30.07
N PHE A 224 12.18 28.88 28.89
CA PHE A 224 11.63 27.55 28.68
C PHE A 224 12.71 26.47 28.70
N HIS A 225 13.87 26.73 28.09
CA HIS A 225 14.98 25.77 28.03
C HIS A 225 15.44 25.24 29.42
N PRO A 226 15.71 26.09 30.43
CA PRO A 226 16.09 25.63 31.75
C PRO A 226 14.93 24.94 32.49
N ALA A 227 13.68 25.40 32.31
CA ALA A 227 12.51 24.77 32.90
C ALA A 227 12.26 23.36 32.33
N LEU A 228 12.42 23.18 31.02
CA LEU A 228 12.32 21.88 30.37
C LEU A 228 13.42 20.92 30.85
N LYS A 229 14.64 21.43 31.01
CA LYS A 229 15.76 20.65 31.55
C LYS A 229 15.48 20.17 32.98
N GLN A 230 14.98 21.06 33.84
CA GLN A 230 14.61 20.71 35.21
C GLN A 230 13.46 19.70 35.27
N TYR A 231 12.48 19.82 34.36
CA TYR A 231 11.40 18.84 34.21
C TYR A 231 11.94 17.46 33.79
N LEU A 232 12.86 17.40 32.82
CA LEU A 232 13.49 16.15 32.37
C LEU A 232 14.30 15.49 33.49
N GLU A 233 15.08 16.27 34.24
CA GLU A 233 15.83 15.78 35.40
C GLU A 233 14.90 15.22 36.49
N SER A 234 13.75 15.86 36.71
CA SER A 234 12.75 15.39 37.69
C SER A 234 12.00 14.15 37.22
N ALA A 235 11.67 14.07 35.93
CA ALA A 235 10.95 12.95 35.33
C ALA A 235 11.84 11.70 35.19
N SER A 236 13.11 11.87 34.83
CA SER A 236 14.08 10.76 34.74
C SER A 236 14.42 10.14 36.10
N ALA A 237 14.27 10.90 37.19
CA ALA A 237 14.38 10.37 38.55
C ALA A 237 13.15 9.54 38.98
N GLN A 238 12.05 9.57 38.23
CA GLN A 238 10.83 8.85 38.53
C GLN A 238 10.85 7.46 37.85
N GLY A 239 10.63 6.40 38.65
CA GLY A 239 10.68 5.04 38.13
C GLY A 239 9.58 4.77 37.09
N GLY A 240 9.98 4.24 35.92
CA GLY A 240 9.07 3.90 34.83
C GLY A 240 9.15 4.82 33.60
N CYS A 241 9.97 5.87 33.64
CA CYS A 241 10.36 6.64 32.46
C CYS A 241 11.53 5.95 31.73
N LEU A 242 11.40 5.75 30.42
CA LEU A 242 12.49 5.31 29.54
C LEU A 242 13.34 6.51 29.08
#